data_AF-A0A955X8Y1-F1
#
_entry.id   AF-A0A955X8Y1-F1
#
_cell.length_a   1.000
_cell.length_b   1.000
_cell.length_c   1.000
_cell.angle_alpha   90.00
_cell.angle_beta   90.00
_cell.angle_gamma   90.00
#
_symmetry.space_group_name_H-M   'P 1'
#
loop_
_entity.id
_entity.type
_entity.pdbx_description
1 polymer ?
#
loop_
_entity_poly.entity_id
_entity_poly.type
_entity_poly.pdbx_seq_one_letter_code
_entity_poly.pdbx_strand_id
1 'polypeptide(L)' 'MLEEGQGLGGHRLVAELGPHGGGALWLAEDPHGAQVLLHVTRLRGRSAHAMQSRLRAAQARLGRAPHPNVARVLGVGVE' A
#
# COMPACT_ATOMS: atom_id res chain seq x y z
N MET A 1 -2.38 13.23 9.56
CA MET A 1 -0.97 12.83 9.32
C MET A 1 -0.87 11.37 9.72
N LEU A 2 -0.06 10.55 9.05
CA LEU A 2 0.14 9.16 9.47
C LEU A 2 1.33 9.09 10.43
N GLU A 3 1.24 8.22 11.43
CA GLU A 3 2.23 8.11 12.50
C GLU A 3 2.61 6.65 12.77
N GLU A 4 3.80 6.44 13.34
CA GLU A 4 4.24 5.11 13.80
C GLU A 4 3.27 4.55 14.85
N GLY A 5 3.03 3.25 14.80
CA GLY A 5 2.05 2.55 15.65
C GLY A 5 0.61 2.65 15.17
N GLN A 6 0.28 3.55 14.23
CA GLN A 6 -1.08 3.68 13.69
C GLN A 6 -1.48 2.44 12.87
N GLY A 7 -2.77 2.08 12.95
CA GLY A 7 -3.38 1.09 12.06
C GLY A 7 -3.82 1.69 10.72
N LEU A 8 -3.57 1.00 9.61
CA LEU A 8 -4.03 1.38 8.26
C LEU A 8 -4.36 0.11 7.46
N GLY A 9 -5.61 -0.05 7.02
CA GLY A 9 -6.03 -1.24 6.27
C GLY A 9 -5.67 -2.57 6.95
N GLY A 10 -5.78 -2.63 8.28
CA GLY A 10 -5.42 -3.82 9.08
C GLY A 10 -3.93 -4.02 9.35
N HIS A 11 -3.05 -3.13 8.87
CA HIS A 11 -1.61 -3.19 9.10
C HIS A 11 -1.20 -2.17 10.15
N ARG A 12 -0.19 -2.49 10.96
CA ARG A 12 0.41 -1.55 11.91
C ARG A 12 1.62 -0.87 11.28
N LEU A 13 1.64 0.46 11.23
CA LEU A 13 2.78 1.24 10.75
C LEU A 13 3.95 1.11 11.74
N VAL A 14 5.13 0.75 11.26
CA VAL A 14 6.34 0.56 12.08
C VAL A 14 7.31 1.71 11.92
N ALA A 15 7.60 2.12 10.69
CA ALA A 15 8.52 3.21 10.40
C ALA A 15 8.22 3.85 9.04
N GLU A 16 8.32 5.17 8.95
CA GLU A 16 8.29 5.87 7.66
C GLU A 16 9.65 5.68 6.95
N LEU A 17 9.63 5.12 5.75
CA LEU A 17 10.84 4.90 4.93
C LEU A 17 11.15 6.09 4.03
N GLY A 18 10.18 6.97 3.81
CA GLY A 18 10.35 8.24 3.12
C GLY A 18 9.20 8.61 2.17
N PRO A 19 9.26 9.82 1.59
CA PRO A 19 8.22 10.32 0.71
C PRO A 19 8.18 9.60 -0.63
N HIS A 20 6.98 9.35 -1.17
CA HIS A 20 6.82 8.80 -2.51
C HIS A 20 5.47 9.22 -3.13
N GLY A 21 5.49 9.68 -4.39
CA GLY A 21 4.29 9.81 -5.22
C GLY A 21 3.14 10.67 -4.67
N GLY A 22 3.43 11.63 -3.78
CA GLY A 22 2.40 12.46 -3.13
C GLY A 22 1.88 11.92 -1.78
N GLY A 23 2.45 10.81 -1.29
CA GLY A 23 2.34 10.32 0.08
C GLY A 23 3.69 9.79 0.57
N ALA A 24 3.72 8.60 1.15
CA ALA A 24 4.91 8.03 1.78
C ALA A 24 4.95 6.49 1.67
N LEU A 25 6.16 5.94 1.77
CA LEU A 25 6.41 4.53 1.94
C LEU A 25 6.59 4.22 3.43
N TRP A 26 5.96 3.16 3.89
CA TRP A 26 6.01 2.72 5.28
C TRP A 26 6.43 1.26 5.37
N LEU A 27 7.32 0.97 6.31
CA LEU A 27 7.44 -0.38 6.84
C LEU A 27 6.22 -0.60 7.75
N ALA A 28 5.53 -1.71 7.57
CA ALA A 28 4.36 -2.07 8.35
C ALA A 28 4.36 -3.56 8.68
N GLU A 29 3.54 -3.94 9.65
CA GLU A 29 3.27 -5.34 10.00
C GLU A 29 1.83 -5.69 9.66
N ASP A 30 1.64 -6.86 9.05
CA ASP A 30 0.31 -7.43 8.83
C ASP A 30 -0.26 -8.04 10.14
N PRO A 31 -1.55 -8.46 10.16
CA PRO A 31 -2.16 -9.08 11.34
C PRO A 31 -1.49 -10.37 11.83
N HIS A 32 -0.64 -10.99 11.01
CA HIS A 32 0.10 -12.20 11.35
C HIS A 32 1.54 -11.91 11.79
N GLY A 33 1.94 -10.64 11.88
CA GLY A 33 3.27 -10.19 12.29
C GLY A 33 4.30 -10.21 11.15
N ALA A 34 3.90 -10.41 9.90
CA ALA A 34 4.81 -10.34 8.77
C ALA A 34 5.07 -8.88 8.37
N GLN A 35 6.34 -8.56 8.09
CA GLN A 35 6.71 -7.23 7.62
C GLN A 35 6.37 -7.05 6.14
N VAL A 36 5.74 -5.92 5.83
CA VAL A 36 5.34 -5.52 4.48
C VAL A 36 5.69 -4.05 4.22
N LEU A 37 5.80 -3.72 2.94
CA LEU A 37 5.92 -2.33 2.48
C LEU A 37 4.54 -1.80 2.13
N LEU A 38 4.10 -0.73 2.78
CA LEU A 38 2.90 0.01 2.39
C LEU A 38 3.27 1.26 1.60
N HIS A 39 2.76 1.33 0.37
CA HIS A 39 2.82 2.54 -0.43
C HIS A 39 1.52 3.33 -0.29
N VAL A 40 1.56 4.41 0.48
CA VAL A 40 0.41 5.25 0.77
C VAL A 40 0.45 6.49 -0.12
N THR A 41 -0.64 6.75 -0.85
CA THR A 41 -0.78 7.94 -1.70
C THR A 41 -2.04 8.72 -1.34
N ARG A 42 -1.93 10.04 -1.20
CA ARG A 42 -3.10 10.91 -0.99
C ARG A 42 -3.90 11.09 -2.27
N LEU A 43 -5.23 11.00 -2.21
CA LEU A 43 -6.09 11.10 -3.38
C LEU A 43 -6.20 12.50 -4.02
N ARG A 44 -5.84 13.59 -3.32
CA ARG A 44 -5.82 14.99 -3.82
C ARG A 44 -6.95 15.32 -4.81
N GLY A 45 -8.21 15.18 -4.39
CA GLY A 45 -9.39 15.51 -5.21
C GLY A 45 -9.80 14.44 -6.24
N ARG A 46 -9.13 13.28 -6.26
CA ARG A 46 -9.54 12.13 -7.07
C ARG A 46 -10.63 11.33 -6.37
N SER A 47 -11.55 10.76 -7.15
CA SER A 47 -12.56 9.83 -6.66
C SER A 47 -11.92 8.57 -6.09
N ALA A 48 -12.26 8.23 -4.85
CA ALA A 48 -11.87 7.00 -4.18
C ALA A 48 -12.28 5.76 -4.99
N HIS A 49 -13.50 5.76 -5.54
CA HIS A 49 -14.01 4.66 -6.35
C HIS A 49 -13.20 4.46 -7.63
N ALA A 50 -12.90 5.54 -8.35
CA ALA A 50 -12.10 5.47 -9.58
C ALA A 50 -10.67 5.00 -9.29
N MET A 51 -10.06 5.45 -8.18
CA MET A 51 -8.74 4.98 -7.77
C MET A 51 -8.76 3.50 -7.39
N GLN A 52 -9.75 3.06 -6.62
CA GLN A 52 -9.88 1.67 -6.21
C GLN A 52 -9.99 0.74 -7.43
N SER A 53 -10.80 1.11 -8.43
CA SER A 53 -10.92 0.35 -9.68
C SER A 53 -9.60 0.29 -10.45
N ARG A 54 -8.86 1.40 -10.53
CA ARG A 54 -7.53 1.44 -11.18
C ARG A 54 -6.52 0.56 -10.45
N LEU A 55 -6.48 0.61 -9.12
CA LEU A 55 -5.57 -0.19 -8.32
C LEU A 55 -5.85 -1.68 -8.47
N ARG A 56 -7.12 -2.09 -8.45
CA ARG A 56 -7.52 -3.49 -8.65
C ARG A 56 -7.10 -4.00 -10.03
N ALA A 57 -7.30 -3.21 -11.08
CA ALA A 57 -6.85 -3.56 -12.43
C ALA A 57 -5.32 -3.71 -12.51
N ALA A 58 -4.56 -2.82 -11.85
CA ALA A 58 -3.11 -2.91 -11.79
C ALA A 58 -2.63 -4.15 -11.02
N GLN A 59 -3.26 -4.47 -9.88
CA GLN A 59 -2.97 -5.67 -9.11
C GLN A 59 -3.22 -6.94 -9.94
N ALA A 60 -4.35 -7.02 -10.64
CA ALA A 60 -4.68 -8.15 -11.50
C ALA A 60 -3.67 -8.34 -12.64
N ARG A 61 -3.08 -7.24 -13.15
CA ARG A 61 -2.04 -7.31 -14.18
C ARG A 61 -0.71 -7.79 -13.61
N LEU A 62 -0.28 -7.27 -12.45
CA LEU A 62 0.99 -7.63 -11.82
C LEU A 62 0.98 -9.04 -11.22
N GLY A 63 -0.18 -9.52 -10.75
CA GLY A 63 -0.33 -10.83 -10.15
C GLY A 63 -0.22 -12.02 -11.13
N ARG A 64 -0.24 -11.78 -12.44
CA ARG A 64 -0.24 -12.86 -13.45
C ARG A 64 1.11 -13.52 -13.67
N ALA A 65 2.21 -12.86 -13.33
CA ALA A 65 3.56 -13.38 -13.57
C ALA A 65 4.44 -13.11 -12.34
N PRO A 66 4.41 -13.99 -11.32
CA PRO A 66 5.31 -13.88 -10.20
C PRO A 66 6.75 -14.05 -10.70
N HIS A 67 7.63 -13.14 -10.29
CA HIS A 67 9.04 -13.18 -10.64
C HIS A 67 9.88 -13.00 -9.36
N PRO A 68 10.94 -13.80 -9.14
CA PRO A 68 11.71 -13.76 -7.89
C PRO A 68 12.35 -12.39 -7.61
N ASN A 69 12.65 -11.61 -8.65
CA ASN A 69 13.28 -10.29 -8.54
C ASN A 69 12.28 -9.11 -8.60
N VAL A 70 10.97 -9.37 -8.47
CA VAL A 70 9.93 -8.33 -8.49
C VAL A 70 9.08 -8.47 -7.24
N ALA A 71 8.95 -7.37 -6.49
CA ALA A 71 8.10 -7.35 -5.29
C ALA A 71 6.65 -7.69 -5.66
N ARG A 72 6.07 -8.66 -4.94
CA ARG A 72 4.69 -9.08 -5.14
C ARG A 72 3.73 -8.09 -4.48
N VAL A 73 2.72 -7.65 -5.22
CA VAL A 73 1.63 -6.85 -4.66
C VAL A 73 0.66 -7.78 -3.91
N LEU A 74 0.60 -7.64 -2.58
CA LEU A 74 -0.25 -8.47 -1.72
C LEU A 74 -1.71 -8.00 -1.70
N GLY A 75 -1.93 -6.68 -1.75
CA GLY A 75 -3.26 -6.08 -1.69
C GLY A 75 -3.26 -4.64 -2.16
N VAL A 76 -4.45 -4.11 -2.44
CA VAL A 76 -4.68 -2.70 -2.73
C VAL A 76 -5.97 -2.23 -2.08
N GLY A 77 -6.00 -0.97 -1.66
CA GLY A 77 -7.16 -0.38 -0.99
C GLY A 77 -7.17 1.14 -1.06
N VAL A 78 -8.31 1.68 -0.66
CA VAL A 78 -8.52 3.11 -0.43
C VAL A 78 -9.24 3.22 0.90
N GLU A 79 -8.78 4.13 1.75
CA GLU A 79 -9.33 4.45 3.07
C GLU A 79 -9.50 5.97 3.18
#